data_AF-A0A954VIG7-F1
#
_entry.id   AF-A0A954VIG7-F1
#
_cell.length_a   1.000
_cell.length_b   1.000
_cell.length_c   1.000
_cell.angle_alpha   90.00
_cell.angle_beta   90.00
_cell.angle_gamma   90.00
#
_symmetry.space_group_name_H-M   'P 1'
#
loop_
_entity.id
_entity.type
_entity.pdbx_description
1 polymer ?
#
loop_
_entity_poly.entity_id
_entity_poly.type
_entity_poly.pdbx_seq_one_letter_code
_entity_poly.pdbx_strand_id
1 'polypeptide(L)'
;MIPLIAQLSVQTIVVWVILGLMALFALFVVVSFFAFGALWVQAFAASARVSMLSLVGMYFRQVKAPTIVHAKIMAAQAGLDISSRNGISTQRLEAHFLAGGNVMNIIQAIIAAQRAGIDLDFDRAAAIDLAGRDVQDAVRTSVHPKVIDCPDSRRSGKTTLSAIARDGVELRVRTRVTVRTNLEQLIGGATEETIIARVGESIISSIGSSESHQIVLENPDVISRTVLRRGLDAQTAFQIVSIDIADIDVGDNIGARLRADQAEADVRVARALAEQRRAEAIATEQENRAMVAQNRAGLVLAEAEVPLAMATAFKRGHLGTTLQN
;
A
#
# COMPACT_ATOMS: atom_id res chain seq x y z
N MET A 1 21.52 85.22 0.50
CA MET A 1 22.63 84.25 0.48
C MET A 1 22.49 83.32 -0.73
N ILE A 2 22.73 83.84 -1.94
CA ILE A 2 22.71 83.08 -3.21
C ILE A 2 23.98 83.31 -4.08
N PRO A 3 24.92 84.24 -3.85
CA PRO A 3 26.11 84.34 -4.71
C PRO A 3 27.29 83.57 -4.12
N LEU A 4 27.16 82.26 -3.90
CA LEU A 4 28.31 81.38 -3.60
C LEU A 4 28.22 80.02 -4.33
N ILE A 5 27.41 79.94 -5.40
CA ILE A 5 27.29 78.74 -6.23
C ILE A 5 27.84 78.99 -7.65
N ALA A 6 28.14 80.24 -8.01
CA ALA A 6 28.54 80.63 -9.37
C ALA A 6 30.06 80.54 -9.66
N GLN A 7 30.89 80.09 -8.71
CA GLN A 7 32.33 79.87 -8.91
C GLN A 7 32.81 78.48 -8.47
N LEU A 8 31.90 77.51 -8.36
CA LEU A 8 32.31 76.12 -8.22
C LEU A 8 32.74 75.63 -9.61
N SER A 9 34.06 75.57 -9.82
CA SER A 9 34.65 74.83 -10.93
C SER A 9 33.98 73.45 -11.04
N VAL A 10 33.80 72.95 -12.26
CA VAL A 10 33.28 71.58 -12.49
C VAL A 10 34.05 70.56 -11.64
N GLN A 11 35.35 70.78 -11.41
CA GLN A 11 36.18 69.99 -10.51
C GLN A 11 35.69 69.97 -9.06
N THR A 12 35.32 71.11 -8.46
CA THR A 12 34.80 71.14 -7.08
C THR A 12 33.47 70.42 -6.94
N ILE A 13 32.56 70.52 -7.92
CA ILE A 13 31.29 69.78 -7.91
C ILE A 13 31.57 68.27 -8.02
N VAL A 14 32.47 67.87 -8.91
CA VAL A 14 32.88 66.47 -9.08
C VAL A 14 33.53 65.92 -7.79
N VAL A 15 34.36 66.70 -7.11
CA VAL A 15 34.98 66.30 -5.82
C VAL A 15 33.92 66.09 -4.74
N TRP A 16 32.95 66.99 -4.59
CA TRP A 16 31.86 66.83 -3.62
C TRP A 16 30.93 65.66 -3.96
N VAL A 17 30.68 65.39 -5.24
CA VAL A 17 29.93 64.20 -5.68
C VAL A 17 30.70 62.92 -5.35
N ILE A 18 32.00 62.85 -5.61
CA ILE A 18 32.85 61.69 -5.28
C ILE A 18 32.92 61.49 -3.76
N LEU A 19 33.09 62.57 -2.98
CA LEU A 19 33.10 62.52 -1.52
C LEU A 19 31.75 62.06 -0.95
N GLY A 20 30.64 62.54 -1.52
CA GLY A 20 29.29 62.10 -1.16
C GLY A 20 29.06 60.62 -1.48
N LEU A 21 29.51 60.16 -2.64
CA LEU A 21 29.40 58.76 -3.06
C LEU A 21 30.29 57.84 -2.21
N MET A 22 31.48 58.31 -1.83
CA MET A 22 32.39 57.62 -0.92
C MET A 22 31.83 57.55 0.51
N ALA A 23 31.22 58.63 1.01
CA ALA A 23 30.56 58.65 2.31
C ALA A 23 29.33 57.72 2.33
N LEU A 24 28.54 57.70 1.26
CA LEU A 24 27.42 56.77 1.10
C LEU A 24 27.89 55.31 1.05
N PHE A 25 28.99 55.04 0.32
CA PHE A 25 29.60 53.72 0.25
C PHE A 25 30.15 53.29 1.61
N ALA A 26 30.84 54.17 2.33
CA ALA A 26 31.33 53.92 3.68
C ALA A 26 30.18 53.63 4.65
N LEU A 27 29.09 54.42 4.57
CA LEU A 27 27.89 54.17 5.36
C LEU A 27 27.25 52.81 5.04
N PHE A 28 27.16 52.44 3.75
CA PHE A 28 26.66 51.13 3.32
C PHE A 28 27.49 49.97 3.88
N VAL A 29 28.82 50.09 3.84
CA VAL A 29 29.73 49.08 4.42
C VAL A 29 29.56 48.99 5.93
N VAL A 30 29.45 50.12 6.64
CA VAL A 30 29.26 50.14 8.11
C VAL A 30 27.92 49.49 8.48
N VAL A 31 26.82 49.84 7.81
CA VAL A 31 25.51 49.23 8.05
C VAL A 31 25.53 47.72 7.74
N SER A 32 26.15 47.32 6.64
CA SER A 32 26.32 45.90 6.29
C SER A 32 27.14 45.14 7.35
N PHE A 33 28.19 45.76 7.88
CA PHE A 33 29.01 45.18 8.93
C PHE A 33 28.25 45.04 10.26
N PHE A 34 27.44 46.02 10.67
CA PHE A 34 26.61 45.89 11.88
C PHE A 34 25.50 44.84 11.72
N ALA A 35 24.90 44.72 10.53
CA ALA A 35 23.81 43.77 10.30
C ALA A 35 24.29 42.31 10.11
N PHE A 36 25.41 42.10 9.42
CA PHE A 36 25.88 40.76 9.03
C PHE A 36 27.21 40.35 9.66
N GLY A 37 27.92 41.27 10.32
CA GLY A 37 29.25 41.03 10.88
C GLY A 37 29.26 39.90 11.91
N ALA A 38 28.23 39.81 12.77
CA ALA A 38 28.11 38.73 13.74
C ALA A 38 28.03 37.34 13.08
N LEU A 39 27.23 37.19 12.01
CA LEU A 39 27.09 35.95 11.26
C LEU A 39 28.38 35.59 10.51
N TRP A 40 29.05 36.58 9.94
CA TRP A 40 30.32 36.38 9.25
C TRP A 40 31.43 35.91 10.20
N VAL A 41 31.54 36.55 11.38
CA VAL A 41 32.51 36.14 12.42
C VAL A 41 32.25 34.71 12.89
N GLN A 42 30.99 34.33 13.11
CA GLN A 42 30.62 32.95 13.46
C GLN A 42 31.03 31.95 12.36
N ALA A 43 30.76 32.27 11.10
CA ALA A 43 31.14 31.43 9.96
C ALA A 43 32.66 31.31 9.80
N PHE A 44 33.38 32.41 10.04
CA PHE A 44 34.84 32.45 9.99
C PHE A 44 35.47 31.61 11.10
N ALA A 45 34.99 31.74 12.34
CA ALA A 45 35.46 30.97 13.49
C ALA A 45 35.27 29.45 13.29
N ALA A 46 34.17 29.05 12.63
CA ALA A 46 33.88 27.65 12.31
C ALA A 46 34.49 27.17 10.98
N SER A 47 35.37 27.95 10.34
CA SER A 47 35.99 27.61 9.04
C SER A 47 34.99 27.29 7.91
N ALA A 48 33.77 27.84 7.96
CA ALA A 48 32.69 27.55 7.02
C ALA A 48 32.82 28.27 5.66
N ARG A 49 33.94 28.97 5.39
CA ARG A 49 34.26 29.66 4.12
C ARG A 49 33.07 30.45 3.53
N VAL A 50 32.45 31.33 4.30
CA VAL A 50 31.38 32.25 3.81
C VAL A 50 31.99 33.63 3.60
N SER A 51 31.86 34.20 2.39
CA SER A 51 32.37 35.53 2.09
C SER A 51 31.37 36.61 2.49
N MET A 52 31.85 37.78 2.92
CA MET A 52 30.98 38.92 3.23
C MET A 52 30.10 39.32 2.02
N LEU A 53 30.66 39.22 0.80
CA LEU A 53 29.92 39.45 -0.44
C LEU A 53 28.76 38.46 -0.64
N SER A 54 28.91 37.19 -0.21
CA SER A 54 27.83 36.21 -0.29
C SER A 54 26.67 36.52 0.67
N LEU A 55 26.96 37.02 1.88
CA LEU A 55 25.93 37.46 2.84
C LEU A 55 25.10 38.64 2.30
N VAL A 56 25.78 39.63 1.71
CA VAL A 56 25.11 40.76 1.04
C VAL A 56 24.29 40.26 -0.16
N GLY A 57 24.83 39.31 -0.94
CA GLY A 57 24.11 38.68 -2.04
C GLY A 57 22.84 37.94 -1.60
N MET A 58 22.87 37.23 -0.46
CA MET A 58 21.70 36.56 0.10
C MET A 58 20.59 37.54 0.46
N TYR A 59 20.95 38.72 0.99
CA TYR A 59 19.98 39.78 1.29
C TYR A 59 19.25 40.25 0.03
N PHE A 60 19.96 40.49 -1.06
CA PHE A 60 19.35 40.88 -2.34
C PHE A 60 18.48 39.77 -2.96
N ARG A 61 18.82 38.50 -2.75
CA ARG A 61 18.04 37.34 -3.20
C ARG A 61 16.89 36.95 -2.26
N GLN A 62 16.65 37.72 -1.19
CA GLN A 62 15.66 37.42 -0.14
C GLN A 62 15.84 36.02 0.51
N VAL A 63 17.07 35.53 0.59
CA VAL A 63 17.41 34.27 1.27
C VAL A 63 17.67 34.54 2.74
N LYS A 64 17.18 33.66 3.63
CA LYS A 64 17.44 33.75 5.07
C LYS A 64 18.91 33.41 5.38
N ALA A 65 19.76 34.44 5.37
CA ALA A 65 21.19 34.31 5.63
C ALA A 65 21.56 33.54 6.93
N PRO A 66 20.86 33.74 8.08
CA PRO A 66 21.17 32.98 9.29
C PRO A 66 21.03 31.47 9.10
N THR A 67 19.98 31.01 8.44
CA THR A 67 19.71 29.58 8.19
C THR A 67 20.84 28.95 7.36
N ILE A 68 21.26 29.62 6.27
CA ILE A 68 22.33 29.12 5.40
C ILE A 68 23.68 29.09 6.11
N VAL A 69 24.00 30.15 6.86
CA VAL A 69 25.25 30.24 7.62
C VAL A 69 25.32 29.15 8.69
N HIS A 70 24.26 28.97 9.50
CA HIS A 70 24.23 27.93 10.52
C HIS A 70 24.30 26.53 9.92
N ALA A 71 23.56 26.26 8.83
CA ALA A 71 23.65 25.00 8.10
C ALA A 71 25.09 24.71 7.63
N LYS A 72 25.77 25.73 7.08
CA LYS A 72 27.14 25.59 6.61
C LYS A 72 28.15 25.42 7.74
N ILE A 73 27.96 26.10 8.87
CA ILE A 73 28.75 25.91 10.09
C ILE A 73 28.63 24.47 10.58
N MET A 74 27.41 23.93 10.66
CA MET A 74 27.18 22.54 11.07
C MET A 74 27.85 21.55 10.11
N ALA A 75 27.73 21.77 8.80
CA ALA A 75 28.38 20.93 7.80
C ALA A 75 29.92 20.96 7.94
N ALA A 76 30.48 22.14 8.19
CA ALA A 76 31.92 22.32 8.39
C ALA A 76 32.43 21.58 9.63
N GLN A 77 31.73 21.74 10.76
CA GLN A 77 32.07 21.10 12.02
C GLN A 77 31.89 19.58 11.99
N ALA A 78 30.98 19.07 11.14
CA ALA A 78 30.81 17.65 10.91
C ALA A 78 31.88 17.04 9.98
N GLY A 79 32.74 17.86 9.36
CA GLY A 79 33.75 17.38 8.42
C GLY A 79 33.18 16.98 7.06
N LEU A 80 32.02 17.49 6.68
CA LEU A 80 31.47 17.31 5.33
C LEU A 80 32.28 18.12 4.31
N ASP A 81 32.33 17.66 3.06
CA ASP A 81 33.02 18.41 2.01
C ASP A 81 32.31 19.75 1.75
N ILE A 82 32.97 20.85 2.10
CA ILE A 82 32.50 22.23 1.92
C ILE A 82 33.02 22.83 0.60
N SER A 83 33.65 22.03 -0.24
CA SER A 83 34.28 22.50 -1.47
C SER A 83 33.24 23.00 -2.47
N SER A 84 33.58 24.08 -3.18
CA SER A 84 32.68 24.74 -4.13
C SER A 84 32.35 23.90 -5.39
N ARG A 85 33.09 22.81 -5.65
CA ARG A 85 32.99 22.03 -6.89
C ARG A 85 32.11 20.78 -6.76
N ASN A 86 32.31 19.98 -5.70
CA ASN A 86 31.57 18.72 -5.48
C ASN A 86 30.84 18.68 -4.13
N GLY A 87 31.14 19.61 -3.22
CA GLY A 87 30.61 19.61 -1.85
C GLY A 87 29.41 20.54 -1.64
N ILE A 88 29.14 20.82 -0.37
CA ILE A 88 28.05 21.66 0.13
C ILE A 88 28.46 23.14 0.00
N SER A 89 28.29 23.69 -1.20
CA SER A 89 28.57 25.10 -1.48
C SER A 89 27.46 26.03 -0.97
N THR A 90 27.78 27.30 -0.69
CA THR A 90 26.77 28.32 -0.35
C THR A 90 25.71 28.45 -1.43
N GLN A 91 26.13 28.38 -2.69
CA GLN A 91 25.23 28.50 -3.84
C GLN A 91 24.22 27.35 -3.91
N ARG A 92 24.65 26.10 -3.61
CA ARG A 92 23.75 24.94 -3.58
C ARG A 92 22.74 25.04 -2.43
N LEU A 93 23.18 25.49 -1.25
CA LEU A 93 22.29 25.74 -0.11
C LEU A 93 21.28 26.85 -0.40
N GLU A 94 21.72 27.95 -1.01
CA GLU A 94 20.85 29.04 -1.45
C GLU A 94 19.84 28.57 -2.51
N ALA A 95 20.29 27.82 -3.51
CA ALA A 95 19.43 27.28 -4.56
C ALA A 95 18.35 26.37 -4.00
N HIS A 96 18.71 25.49 -3.05
CA HIS A 96 17.75 24.60 -2.38
C HIS A 96 16.72 25.39 -1.56
N PHE A 97 17.16 26.42 -0.83
CA PHE A 97 16.26 27.28 -0.07
C PHE A 97 15.29 28.06 -0.99
N LEU A 98 15.79 28.58 -2.11
CA LEU A 98 14.98 29.27 -3.10
C LEU A 98 14.00 28.34 -3.82
N ALA A 99 14.34 27.06 -3.96
CA ALA A 99 13.42 26.02 -4.44
C ALA A 99 12.33 25.65 -3.41
N GLY A 100 12.34 26.25 -2.21
CA GLY A 100 11.36 26.03 -1.16
C GLY A 100 11.68 24.88 -0.21
N GLY A 101 12.88 24.30 -0.30
CA GLY A 101 13.29 23.17 0.54
C GLY A 101 13.90 23.57 1.89
N ASN A 102 14.00 22.60 2.80
CA ASN A 102 14.50 22.77 4.16
C ASN A 102 15.99 22.43 4.28
N VAL A 103 16.82 23.46 4.15
CA VAL A 103 18.28 23.35 4.26
C VAL A 103 18.76 22.75 5.59
N MET A 104 18.13 23.11 6.72
CA MET A 104 18.56 22.62 8.03
C MET A 104 18.29 21.12 8.18
N ASN A 105 17.14 20.65 7.67
CA ASN A 105 16.77 19.24 7.74
C ASN A 105 17.76 18.36 6.96
N ILE A 106 18.11 18.78 5.74
CA ILE A 106 19.05 18.04 4.88
C ILE A 106 20.44 17.94 5.52
N ILE A 107 20.99 19.05 6.02
CA ILE A 107 22.31 19.01 6.64
C ILE A 107 22.32 18.07 7.86
N GLN A 108 21.30 18.14 8.72
CA GLN A 108 21.20 17.23 9.85
C GLN A 108 21.08 15.76 9.40
N ALA A 109 20.32 15.48 8.34
CA ALA A 109 20.17 14.14 7.79
C ALA A 109 21.50 13.61 7.20
N ILE A 110 22.24 14.43 6.44
CA ILE A 110 23.55 14.06 5.88
C ILE A 110 24.56 13.79 7.00
N ILE A 111 24.60 14.63 8.04
CA ILE A 111 25.49 14.42 9.20
C ILE A 111 25.14 13.10 9.90
N ALA A 112 23.85 12.82 10.09
CA ALA A 112 23.40 11.56 10.69
C ALA A 112 23.77 10.34 9.81
N ALA A 113 23.58 10.45 8.50
CA ALA A 113 23.92 9.40 7.54
C ALA A 113 25.43 9.11 7.54
N GLN A 114 26.27 10.16 7.48
CA GLN A 114 27.73 10.02 7.51
C GLN A 114 28.21 9.33 8.79
N ARG A 115 27.65 9.70 9.96
CA ARG A 115 27.99 9.05 11.24
C ARG A 115 27.54 7.60 11.32
N ALA A 116 26.46 7.25 10.61
CA ALA A 116 25.97 5.89 10.50
C ALA A 116 26.62 5.08 9.36
N GLY A 117 27.56 5.66 8.60
CA GLY A 117 28.20 5.00 7.46
C GLY A 117 27.29 4.83 6.23
N ILE A 118 26.24 5.63 6.11
CA ILE A 118 25.28 5.60 5.00
C ILE A 118 25.69 6.62 3.95
N ASP A 119 25.76 6.20 2.68
CA ASP A 119 26.05 7.09 1.55
C ASP A 119 24.82 7.94 1.19
N LEU A 120 24.82 9.19 1.66
CA LEU A 120 23.80 10.19 1.34
C LEU A 120 24.47 11.48 0.86
N ASP A 121 24.42 11.71 -0.45
CA ASP A 121 24.91 12.94 -1.06
C ASP A 121 23.88 14.08 -0.95
N PHE A 122 24.38 15.32 -1.07
CA PHE A 122 23.56 16.53 -1.04
C PHE A 122 22.46 16.53 -2.11
N ASP A 123 22.76 16.12 -3.35
CA ASP A 123 21.76 16.11 -4.42
C ASP A 123 20.64 15.11 -4.15
N ARG A 124 20.97 13.93 -3.59
CA ARG A 124 19.98 12.92 -3.21
C ARG A 124 19.11 13.44 -2.06
N ALA A 125 19.72 13.99 -1.02
CA ALA A 125 18.99 14.56 0.11
C ALA A 125 18.08 15.72 -0.32
N ALA A 126 18.55 16.60 -1.19
CA ALA A 126 17.77 17.70 -1.77
C ALA A 126 16.58 17.17 -2.59
N ALA A 127 16.79 16.15 -3.43
CA ALA A 127 15.73 15.55 -4.21
C ALA A 127 14.63 14.92 -3.33
N ILE A 128 15.00 14.25 -2.23
CA ILE A 128 14.05 13.66 -1.28
C ILE A 128 13.21 14.75 -0.60
N ASP A 129 13.85 15.82 -0.14
CA ASP A 129 13.18 16.96 0.51
C ASP A 129 12.23 17.69 -0.45
N LEU A 130 12.65 17.96 -1.68
CA LEU A 130 11.81 18.59 -2.71
C LEU A 130 10.66 17.68 -3.17
N ALA A 131 10.81 16.36 -3.06
CA ALA A 131 9.72 15.40 -3.27
C ALA A 131 8.70 15.39 -2.12
N GLY A 132 8.88 16.21 -1.08
CA GLY A 132 7.99 16.31 0.07
C GLY A 132 8.12 15.13 1.04
N ARG A 133 9.29 14.47 1.08
CA ARG A 133 9.61 13.40 2.02
C ARG A 133 10.58 13.91 3.08
N ASP A 134 10.42 13.45 4.31
CA ASP A 134 11.34 13.83 5.38
C ASP A 134 12.64 13.00 5.31
N VAL A 135 13.72 13.64 4.88
CA VAL A 135 15.06 13.04 4.77
C VAL A 135 15.59 12.60 6.14
N GLN A 136 15.31 13.37 7.19
CA GLN A 136 15.82 13.05 8.52
C GLN A 136 15.15 11.82 9.09
N ASP A 137 13.83 11.70 8.93
CA ASP A 137 13.09 10.50 9.35
C ASP A 137 13.52 9.27 8.54
N ALA A 138 13.76 9.43 7.23
CA ALA A 138 14.27 8.38 6.38
C ALA A 138 15.65 7.86 6.83
N VAL A 139 16.59 8.76 7.14
CA VAL A 139 17.91 8.36 7.67
C VAL A 139 17.78 7.71 9.03
N ARG A 140 16.95 8.27 9.94
CA ARG A 140 16.71 7.68 11.26
C ARG A 140 16.17 6.26 11.17
N THR A 141 15.19 6.03 10.30
CA THR A 141 14.57 4.72 10.07
C THR A 141 15.52 3.74 9.36
N SER A 142 16.47 4.25 8.58
CA SER A 142 17.55 3.43 8.00
C SER A 142 18.52 2.91 9.07
N VAL A 143 18.84 3.72 10.08
CA VAL A 143 19.72 3.35 11.21
C VAL A 143 18.98 2.52 12.26
N HIS A 144 17.76 2.93 12.60
CA HIS A 144 16.90 2.29 13.59
C HIS A 144 15.65 1.78 12.87
N PRO A 145 15.61 0.49 12.49
CA PRO A 145 14.46 -0.08 11.81
C PRO A 145 13.17 0.13 12.59
N LYS A 146 12.09 0.41 11.86
CA LYS A 146 10.75 0.62 12.39
C LYS A 146 9.96 -0.69 12.32
N VAL A 147 9.18 -0.97 13.36
CA VAL A 147 8.28 -2.13 13.40
C VAL A 147 6.88 -1.71 12.96
N ILE A 148 6.31 -2.46 12.02
CA ILE A 148 4.98 -2.25 11.47
C ILE A 148 4.15 -3.53 11.69
N ASP A 149 2.97 -3.40 12.26
CA ASP A 149 2.05 -4.53 12.41
C ASP A 149 1.32 -4.84 11.08
N CYS A 150 1.21 -6.13 10.76
CA CYS A 150 0.48 -6.67 9.63
C CYS A 150 -0.57 -7.68 10.16
N PRO A 151 -1.87 -7.36 10.11
CA PRO A 151 -2.50 -6.18 9.52
C PRO A 151 -2.40 -4.92 10.41
N ASP A 152 -2.45 -3.73 9.82
CA ASP A 152 -2.42 -2.46 10.58
C ASP A 152 -3.73 -2.29 11.36
N SER A 153 -3.65 -2.56 12.67
CA SER A 153 -4.77 -2.54 13.60
C SER A 153 -5.50 -1.20 13.63
N ARG A 154 -4.80 -0.08 13.37
CA ARG A 154 -5.38 1.27 13.39
C ARG A 154 -6.20 1.60 12.15
N ARG A 155 -5.92 0.95 11.02
CA ARG A 155 -6.55 1.25 9.72
C ARG A 155 -7.58 0.23 9.29
N SER A 156 -7.29 -1.07 9.46
CA SER A 156 -8.15 -2.13 8.93
C SER A 156 -9.30 -2.53 9.86
N GLY A 157 -9.27 -2.12 11.14
CA GLY A 157 -10.19 -2.62 12.17
C GLY A 157 -10.04 -4.12 12.50
N LYS A 158 -9.23 -4.86 11.73
CA LYS A 158 -8.87 -6.26 11.93
C LYS A 158 -7.50 -6.34 12.60
N THR A 159 -7.39 -7.18 13.62
CA THR A 159 -6.16 -7.39 14.40
C THR A 159 -5.31 -8.54 13.88
N THR A 160 -5.88 -9.42 13.05
CA THR A 160 -5.25 -10.64 12.53
C THR A 160 -5.56 -10.84 11.05
N LEU A 161 -4.64 -11.53 10.35
CA LEU A 161 -4.84 -12.06 9.00
C LEU A 161 -5.45 -13.45 9.11
N SER A 162 -6.59 -13.69 8.45
CA SER A 162 -7.20 -15.02 8.37
C SER A 162 -6.78 -15.74 7.09
N ALA A 163 -6.37 -17.00 7.20
CA ALA A 163 -6.10 -17.88 6.07
C ALA A 163 -6.53 -19.33 6.41
N ILE A 164 -6.88 -20.13 5.40
CA ILE A 164 -7.35 -21.51 5.59
C ILE A 164 -6.29 -22.44 5.02
N ALA A 165 -5.81 -23.41 5.82
CA ALA A 165 -4.88 -24.44 5.37
C ALA A 165 -5.60 -25.53 4.53
N ARG A 166 -4.85 -26.39 3.84
CA ARG A 166 -5.47 -27.43 2.95
C ARG A 166 -6.35 -28.44 3.67
N ASP A 167 -6.14 -28.63 4.97
CA ASP A 167 -6.99 -29.46 5.84
C ASP A 167 -8.32 -28.79 6.24
N GLY A 168 -8.54 -27.55 5.79
CA GLY A 168 -9.79 -26.81 5.99
C GLY A 168 -9.88 -26.07 7.32
N VAL A 169 -8.79 -25.97 8.08
CA VAL A 169 -8.73 -25.24 9.35
C VAL A 169 -8.29 -23.78 9.12
N GLU A 170 -9.05 -22.83 9.68
CA GLU A 170 -8.68 -21.41 9.69
C GLU A 170 -7.54 -21.17 10.68
N LEU A 171 -6.53 -20.40 10.26
CA LEU A 171 -5.50 -19.83 11.10
C LEU A 171 -5.60 -18.31 11.05
N ARG A 172 -5.57 -17.68 12.23
CA ARG A 172 -5.55 -16.23 12.41
C ARG A 172 -4.17 -15.82 12.89
N VAL A 173 -3.45 -15.07 12.06
CA VAL A 173 -2.03 -14.76 12.29
C VAL A 173 -1.85 -13.26 12.45
N ARG A 174 -1.07 -12.86 13.46
CA ARG A 174 -0.61 -11.48 13.62
C ARG A 174 0.90 -11.44 13.41
N THR A 175 1.35 -10.55 12.55
CA THR A 175 2.76 -10.47 12.14
C THR A 175 3.32 -9.08 12.39
N ARG A 176 4.58 -8.99 12.81
CA ARG A 176 5.36 -7.76 12.88
C ARG A 176 6.40 -7.76 11.78
N VAL A 177 6.41 -6.71 10.98
CA VAL A 177 7.38 -6.52 9.90
C VAL A 177 8.34 -5.44 10.35
N THR A 178 9.62 -5.80 10.47
CA THR A 178 10.69 -4.83 10.75
C THR A 178 11.21 -4.32 9.42
N VAL A 179 11.05 -3.02 9.18
CA VAL A 179 11.48 -2.36 7.94
C VAL A 179 12.52 -1.28 8.21
N ARG A 180 13.45 -1.11 7.27
CA ARG A 180 14.37 0.02 7.23
C ARG A 180 14.17 0.80 5.95
N THR A 181 14.43 2.11 5.94
CA THR A 181 14.25 2.91 4.73
C THR A 181 15.32 2.61 3.69
N ASN A 182 14.91 2.42 2.44
CA ASN A 182 15.80 2.37 1.29
C ASN A 182 15.91 3.77 0.68
N LEU A 183 17.03 4.46 0.94
CA LEU A 183 17.25 5.84 0.48
C LEU A 183 17.32 5.96 -1.05
N GLU A 184 17.70 4.90 -1.77
CA GLU A 184 17.77 4.91 -3.24
C GLU A 184 16.39 4.93 -3.88
N GLN A 185 15.42 4.26 -3.27
CA GLN A 185 14.06 4.09 -3.79
C GLN A 185 13.01 4.90 -3.01
N LEU A 186 13.46 5.83 -2.18
CA LEU A 186 12.56 6.67 -1.37
C LEU A 186 11.70 7.61 -2.23
N ILE A 187 12.20 8.01 -3.40
CA ILE A 187 11.48 8.82 -4.38
C ILE A 187 10.85 7.88 -5.41
N GLY A 188 9.51 7.88 -5.50
CA GLY A 188 8.77 7.05 -6.45
C GLY A 188 8.55 5.59 -6.04
N GLY A 189 9.18 5.13 -4.94
CA GLY A 189 8.92 3.82 -4.37
C GLY A 189 7.57 3.70 -3.67
N ALA A 190 7.04 2.48 -3.64
CA ALA A 190 5.82 2.17 -2.92
C ALA A 190 5.98 2.34 -1.39
N THR A 191 4.91 2.73 -0.71
CA THR A 191 4.90 3.07 0.72
C THR A 191 4.68 1.84 1.62
N GLU A 192 4.65 2.07 2.94
CA GLU A 192 4.38 1.04 3.95
C GLU A 192 3.11 0.22 3.64
N GLU A 193 2.07 0.86 3.08
CA GLU A 193 0.80 0.20 2.76
C GLU A 193 0.97 -0.95 1.76
N THR A 194 1.78 -0.73 0.73
CA THR A 194 2.04 -1.75 -0.29
C THR A 194 2.84 -2.91 0.29
N ILE A 195 3.76 -2.65 1.22
CA ILE A 195 4.51 -3.70 1.92
C ILE A 195 3.56 -4.53 2.79
N ILE A 196 2.70 -3.89 3.58
CA ILE A 196 1.71 -4.60 4.42
C ILE A 196 0.80 -5.48 3.57
N ALA A 197 0.33 -4.97 2.42
CA ALA A 197 -0.52 -5.73 1.51
C ALA A 197 0.20 -6.95 0.91
N ARG A 198 1.42 -6.75 0.37
CA ARG A 198 2.22 -7.83 -0.25
C ARG A 198 2.66 -8.89 0.75
N VAL A 199 3.04 -8.46 1.96
CA VAL A 199 3.37 -9.36 3.07
C VAL A 199 2.13 -10.13 3.51
N GLY A 200 0.99 -9.46 3.68
CA GLY A 200 -0.27 -10.08 4.02
C GLY A 200 -0.72 -11.13 3.00
N GLU A 201 -0.67 -10.81 1.70
CA GLU A 201 -0.96 -11.74 0.61
C GLU A 201 -0.02 -12.96 0.65
N SER A 202 1.28 -12.72 0.85
CA SER A 202 2.26 -13.80 0.89
C SER A 202 2.09 -14.72 2.09
N ILE A 203 1.71 -14.19 3.25
CA ILE A 203 1.37 -14.97 4.45
C ILE A 203 0.14 -15.82 4.19
N ILE A 204 -0.94 -15.24 3.65
CA ILE A 204 -2.18 -15.97 3.33
C ILE A 204 -1.88 -17.09 2.32
N SER A 205 -1.09 -16.79 1.29
CA SER A 205 -0.65 -17.77 0.29
C SER A 205 0.19 -18.90 0.92
N SER A 206 1.10 -18.57 1.85
CA SER A 206 1.93 -19.58 2.54
C SER A 206 1.08 -20.53 3.38
N ILE A 207 0.13 -20.01 4.15
CA ILE A 207 -0.78 -20.81 4.97
C ILE A 207 -1.69 -21.68 4.08
N GLY A 208 -2.27 -21.11 3.02
CA GLY A 208 -3.12 -21.85 2.09
C GLY A 208 -2.40 -22.93 1.29
N SER A 209 -1.08 -22.82 1.14
CA SER A 209 -0.25 -23.85 0.51
C SER A 209 0.16 -24.98 1.45
N SER A 210 -0.01 -24.82 2.76
CA SER A 210 0.40 -25.80 3.77
C SER A 210 -0.59 -26.98 3.81
N GLU A 211 -0.07 -28.20 3.95
CA GLU A 211 -0.90 -29.42 3.96
C GLU A 211 -1.82 -29.49 5.18
N SER A 212 -1.33 -29.06 6.35
CA SER A 212 -2.11 -29.01 7.58
C SER A 212 -1.77 -27.78 8.40
N HIS A 213 -2.73 -27.29 9.18
CA HIS A 213 -2.53 -26.24 10.18
C HIS A 213 -1.47 -26.62 11.23
N GLN A 214 -1.30 -27.91 11.53
CA GLN A 214 -0.31 -28.38 12.51
C GLN A 214 1.12 -28.04 12.09
N ILE A 215 1.46 -28.17 10.80
CA ILE A 215 2.79 -27.86 10.26
C ILE A 215 3.14 -26.38 10.51
N VAL A 216 2.15 -25.51 10.37
CA VAL A 216 2.32 -24.06 10.59
C VAL A 216 2.51 -23.75 12.08
N LEU A 217 1.79 -24.46 12.96
CA LEU A 217 1.92 -24.32 14.42
C LEU A 217 3.23 -24.89 14.97
N GLU A 218 3.72 -26.00 14.40
CA GLU A 218 4.99 -26.61 14.79
C GLU A 218 6.19 -25.71 14.46
N ASN A 219 6.12 -24.97 13.35
CA ASN A 219 7.22 -24.12 12.89
C ASN A 219 6.72 -22.84 12.20
N PRO A 220 6.32 -21.80 12.93
CA PRO A 220 5.77 -20.57 12.35
C PRO A 220 6.77 -19.85 11.42
N ASP A 221 8.08 -20.08 11.59
CA ASP A 221 9.12 -19.48 10.76
C ASP A 221 9.10 -19.96 9.30
N VAL A 222 8.41 -21.06 8.96
CA VAL A 222 8.25 -21.44 7.55
C VAL A 222 7.47 -20.38 6.76
N ILE A 223 6.56 -19.64 7.41
CA ILE A 223 5.86 -18.52 6.80
C ILE A 223 6.86 -17.40 6.49
N SER A 224 7.59 -16.91 7.50
CA SER A 224 8.51 -15.77 7.34
C SER A 224 9.60 -16.03 6.30
N ARG A 225 10.20 -17.24 6.30
CA ARG A 225 11.20 -17.64 5.30
C ARG A 225 10.64 -17.67 3.87
N THR A 226 9.43 -18.20 3.70
CA THR A 226 8.77 -18.29 2.38
C THR A 226 8.42 -16.91 1.84
N VAL A 227 7.98 -16.00 2.73
CA VAL A 227 7.60 -14.63 2.43
C VAL A 227 8.83 -13.79 2.07
N LEU A 228 9.93 -13.88 2.83
CA LEU A 228 11.19 -13.18 2.55
C LEU A 228 11.81 -13.60 1.20
N ARG A 229 11.71 -14.89 0.83
CA ARG A 229 12.26 -15.39 -0.45
C ARG A 229 11.58 -14.78 -1.68
N ARG A 230 10.36 -14.24 -1.56
CA ARG A 230 9.62 -13.65 -2.69
C ARG A 230 10.07 -12.22 -3.06
N GLY A 231 10.94 -11.58 -2.27
CA GLY A 231 11.46 -10.24 -2.57
C GLY A 231 10.36 -9.16 -2.60
N LEU A 232 9.55 -9.11 -1.54
CA LEU A 232 8.33 -8.26 -1.48
C LEU A 232 8.62 -6.76 -1.40
N ASP A 233 9.87 -6.41 -1.08
CA ASP A 233 10.43 -5.08 -1.01
C ASP A 233 11.01 -4.56 -2.34
N ALA A 234 10.75 -5.27 -3.44
CA ALA A 234 11.06 -4.76 -4.76
C ALA A 234 10.26 -3.49 -5.08
N GLN A 235 10.94 -2.42 -5.48
CA GLN A 235 10.37 -1.12 -5.86
C GLN A 235 9.62 -0.42 -4.72
N THR A 236 10.03 -0.65 -3.47
CA THR A 236 9.45 0.02 -2.30
C THR A 236 10.44 0.98 -1.66
N ALA A 237 9.92 2.01 -1.01
CA ALA A 237 10.71 2.98 -0.24
C ALA A 237 11.36 2.36 1.02
N PHE A 238 11.02 1.13 1.36
CA PHE A 238 11.57 0.40 2.50
C PHE A 238 12.12 -0.95 2.07
N GLN A 239 13.05 -1.47 2.85
CA GLN A 239 13.60 -2.80 2.77
C GLN A 239 13.15 -3.60 3.99
N ILE A 240 12.77 -4.85 3.78
CA ILE A 240 12.32 -5.73 4.87
C ILE A 240 13.56 -6.34 5.54
N VAL A 241 13.70 -6.13 6.85
CA VAL A 241 14.79 -6.69 7.65
C VAL A 241 14.38 -8.06 8.21
N SER A 242 13.21 -8.11 8.85
CA SER A 242 12.64 -9.34 9.41
C SER A 242 11.12 -9.32 9.31
N ILE A 243 10.55 -10.52 9.35
CA ILE A 243 9.12 -10.76 9.45
C ILE A 243 8.93 -11.73 10.60
N ASP A 244 8.37 -11.25 11.70
CA ASP A 244 8.25 -11.99 12.95
C ASP A 244 6.78 -12.28 13.22
N ILE A 245 6.44 -13.54 13.45
CA ILE A 245 5.07 -13.92 13.78
C ILE A 245 4.84 -13.60 15.27
N ALA A 246 3.94 -12.66 15.54
CA ALA A 246 3.64 -12.22 16.90
C ALA A 246 2.63 -13.13 17.59
N ASP A 247 1.71 -13.73 16.83
CA ASP A 247 0.62 -14.54 17.37
C ASP A 247 0.01 -15.44 16.28
N ILE A 248 -0.40 -16.65 16.64
CA ILE A 248 -1.15 -17.57 15.78
C ILE A 248 -2.27 -18.22 16.59
N ASP A 249 -3.51 -17.98 16.18
CA ASP A 249 -4.69 -18.62 16.74
C ASP A 249 -5.33 -19.59 15.74
N VAL A 250 -5.86 -20.71 16.24
CA VAL A 250 -6.68 -21.63 15.45
C VAL A 250 -8.12 -21.15 15.48
N GLY A 251 -8.69 -20.92 14.30
CA GLY A 251 -10.07 -20.49 14.10
C GLY A 251 -11.02 -21.67 13.83
N ASP A 252 -12.00 -21.42 12.97
CA ASP A 252 -13.02 -22.42 12.64
C ASP A 252 -12.47 -23.52 11.70
N ASN A 253 -12.96 -24.74 11.88
CA ASN A 253 -12.76 -25.81 10.90
C ASN A 253 -13.81 -25.70 9.78
N ILE A 254 -13.51 -24.83 8.81
CA ILE A 254 -14.36 -24.58 7.63
C ILE A 254 -14.55 -25.88 6.83
N GLY A 255 -13.53 -26.72 6.71
CA GLY A 255 -13.61 -27.99 6.00
C GLY A 255 -14.57 -29.00 6.64
N ALA A 256 -14.66 -29.04 7.97
CA ALA A 256 -15.66 -29.84 8.68
C ALA A 256 -17.07 -29.28 8.50
N ARG A 257 -17.23 -27.95 8.60
CA ARG A 257 -18.52 -27.28 8.40
C ARG A 257 -19.07 -27.51 6.99
N LEU A 258 -18.26 -27.29 5.96
CA LEU A 258 -18.65 -27.52 4.56
C LEU A 258 -19.03 -28.99 4.31
N ARG A 259 -18.36 -29.95 4.93
CA ARG A 259 -18.73 -31.38 4.83
C ARG A 259 -20.07 -31.69 5.50
N ALA A 260 -20.34 -31.08 6.66
CA ALA A 260 -21.63 -31.22 7.32
C ALA A 260 -22.76 -30.61 6.48
N ASP A 261 -22.54 -29.39 5.95
CA ASP A 261 -23.49 -28.70 5.08
C ASP A 261 -23.78 -29.50 3.80
N GLN A 262 -22.74 -30.09 3.19
CA GLN A 262 -22.89 -30.97 2.03
C GLN A 262 -23.68 -32.24 2.36
N ALA A 263 -23.38 -32.89 3.49
CA ALA A 263 -24.11 -34.08 3.93
C ALA A 263 -25.59 -33.78 4.19
N GLU A 264 -25.91 -32.62 4.77
CA GLU A 264 -27.29 -32.20 4.98
C GLU A 264 -28.02 -31.91 3.66
N ALA A 265 -27.32 -31.30 2.69
CA ALA A 265 -27.85 -31.10 1.34
C ALA A 265 -28.12 -32.45 0.64
N ASP A 266 -27.19 -33.40 0.74
CA ASP A 266 -27.34 -34.74 0.15
C ASP A 266 -28.53 -35.50 0.76
N VAL A 267 -28.73 -35.39 2.09
CA VAL A 267 -29.92 -35.94 2.77
C VAL A 267 -31.21 -35.31 2.26
N ARG A 268 -31.23 -33.98 2.06
CA ARG A 268 -32.40 -33.28 1.49
C ARG A 268 -32.71 -33.75 0.08
N VAL A 269 -31.70 -33.92 -0.78
CA VAL A 269 -31.87 -34.43 -2.15
C VAL A 269 -32.36 -35.89 -2.12
N ALA A 270 -31.77 -36.74 -1.29
CA ALA A 270 -32.19 -38.13 -1.15
C ALA A 270 -33.65 -38.24 -0.68
N ARG A 271 -34.06 -37.39 0.27
CA ARG A 271 -35.45 -37.32 0.74
C ARG A 271 -36.41 -36.86 -0.36
N ALA A 272 -36.03 -35.85 -1.14
CA ALA A 272 -36.83 -35.37 -2.27
C ALA A 272 -36.99 -36.45 -3.36
N LEU A 273 -35.92 -37.18 -3.70
CA LEU A 273 -35.97 -38.30 -4.64
C LEU A 273 -36.85 -39.46 -4.13
N ALA A 274 -36.81 -39.74 -2.83
CA ALA A 274 -37.68 -40.74 -2.22
C ALA A 274 -39.16 -40.33 -2.28
N GLU A 275 -39.47 -39.06 -2.01
CA GLU A 275 -40.81 -38.50 -2.17
C GLU A 275 -41.27 -38.51 -3.63
N GLN A 276 -40.40 -38.16 -4.57
CA GLN A 276 -40.69 -38.23 -6.01
C GLN A 276 -41.04 -39.67 -6.44
N ARG A 277 -40.20 -40.66 -6.09
CA ARG A 277 -40.47 -42.08 -6.39
C ARG A 277 -41.78 -42.56 -5.77
N ARG A 278 -42.08 -42.11 -4.56
CA ARG A 278 -43.35 -42.43 -3.90
C ARG A 278 -44.53 -41.82 -4.67
N ALA A 279 -44.42 -40.57 -5.12
CA ALA A 279 -45.45 -39.92 -5.92
C ALA A 279 -45.64 -40.62 -7.28
N GLU A 280 -44.56 -40.99 -7.97
CA GLU A 280 -44.58 -41.74 -9.22
C GLU A 280 -45.23 -43.11 -9.04
N ALA A 281 -44.87 -43.87 -7.99
CA ALA A 281 -45.49 -45.16 -7.71
C ALA A 281 -47.00 -45.05 -7.47
N ILE A 282 -47.44 -44.01 -6.77
CA ILE A 282 -48.87 -43.73 -6.57
C ILE A 282 -49.54 -43.36 -7.90
N ALA A 283 -48.90 -42.53 -8.73
CA ALA A 283 -49.42 -42.16 -10.05
C ALA A 283 -49.59 -43.41 -10.95
N THR A 284 -48.58 -44.26 -11.03
CA THR A 284 -48.65 -45.53 -11.77
C THR A 284 -49.72 -46.47 -11.21
N GLU A 285 -49.92 -46.52 -9.88
CA GLU A 285 -51.02 -47.29 -9.29
C GLU A 285 -52.39 -46.75 -9.73
N GLN A 286 -52.57 -45.42 -9.75
CA GLN A 286 -53.81 -44.80 -10.23
C GLN A 286 -54.05 -45.01 -11.73
N GLU A 287 -53.02 -44.88 -12.56
CA GLU A 287 -53.08 -45.18 -13.99
C GLU A 287 -53.48 -46.64 -14.23
N ASN A 288 -52.88 -47.59 -13.50
CA ASN A 288 -53.24 -49.00 -13.61
C ASN A 288 -54.68 -49.27 -13.16
N ARG A 289 -55.15 -48.63 -12.09
CA ARG A 289 -56.55 -48.72 -11.65
C ARG A 289 -57.50 -48.17 -12.72
N ALA A 290 -57.17 -47.03 -13.32
CA ALA A 290 -57.94 -46.44 -14.41
C ALA A 290 -57.96 -47.35 -15.64
N MET A 291 -56.83 -47.95 -16.01
CA MET A 291 -56.70 -48.92 -17.10
C MET A 291 -57.56 -50.16 -16.86
N VAL A 292 -57.55 -50.72 -15.65
CA VAL A 292 -58.41 -51.85 -15.28
C VAL A 292 -59.89 -51.48 -15.39
N ALA A 293 -60.28 -50.28 -14.94
CA ALA A 293 -61.65 -49.79 -15.07
C ALA A 293 -62.06 -49.61 -16.54
N GLN A 294 -61.18 -49.06 -17.39
CA GLN A 294 -61.40 -48.92 -18.82
C GLN A 294 -61.54 -50.29 -19.51
N ASN A 295 -60.66 -51.25 -19.21
CA ASN A 295 -60.73 -52.60 -19.76
C ASN A 295 -62.01 -53.34 -19.31
N ARG A 296 -62.42 -53.17 -18.04
CA ARG A 296 -63.72 -53.69 -17.56
C ARG A 296 -64.89 -53.05 -18.30
N ALA A 297 -64.87 -51.75 -18.53
CA ALA A 297 -65.91 -51.08 -19.32
C ALA A 297 -65.95 -51.63 -20.76
N GLY A 298 -64.78 -51.87 -21.37
CA GLY A 298 -64.66 -52.52 -22.68
C GLY A 298 -65.23 -53.93 -22.71
N LEU A 299 -64.94 -54.75 -21.69
CA LEU A 299 -65.52 -56.08 -21.52
C LEU A 299 -67.05 -56.01 -21.44
N VAL A 300 -67.60 -55.11 -20.62
CA VAL A 300 -69.04 -54.93 -20.46
C VAL A 300 -69.71 -54.50 -21.78
N LEU A 301 -69.05 -53.62 -22.55
CA LEU A 301 -69.55 -53.23 -23.88
C LEU A 301 -69.58 -54.42 -24.84
N ALA A 302 -68.51 -55.22 -24.89
CA ALA A 302 -68.45 -56.42 -25.73
C ALA A 302 -69.46 -57.51 -25.29
N GLU A 303 -69.64 -57.70 -23.97
CA GLU A 303 -70.67 -58.59 -23.44
C GLU A 303 -72.08 -58.09 -23.78
N ALA A 304 -72.32 -56.78 -23.77
CA ALA A 304 -73.59 -56.18 -24.15
C ALA A 304 -73.89 -56.32 -25.67
N GLU A 305 -72.87 -56.44 -26.52
CA GLU A 305 -73.06 -56.74 -27.94
C GLU A 305 -73.66 -58.13 -28.17
N VAL A 306 -73.44 -59.11 -27.28
CA VAL A 306 -73.99 -60.46 -27.44
C VAL A 306 -75.52 -60.47 -27.34
N PRO A 307 -76.17 -59.95 -26.27
CA PRO A 307 -77.62 -59.78 -26.22
C PRO A 307 -78.16 -58.88 -27.34
N LEU A 308 -77.44 -57.82 -27.72
CA LEU A 308 -77.86 -56.92 -28.80
C LEU A 308 -77.86 -57.64 -30.16
N ALA A 309 -76.81 -58.42 -30.45
CA ALA A 309 -76.70 -59.24 -31.65
C ALA A 309 -77.74 -60.36 -31.65
N MET A 310 -78.00 -61.01 -30.50
CA MET A 310 -79.09 -61.97 -30.35
C MET A 310 -80.45 -61.31 -30.60
N ALA A 311 -80.72 -60.14 -29.99
CA ALA A 311 -81.95 -59.38 -30.21
C ALA A 311 -82.11 -58.95 -31.68
N THR A 312 -81.01 -58.61 -32.34
CA THR A 312 -80.99 -58.28 -33.78
C THR A 312 -81.26 -59.52 -34.64
N ALA A 313 -80.71 -60.68 -34.28
CA ALA A 313 -80.99 -61.96 -34.93
C ALA A 313 -82.45 -62.42 -34.72
N PHE A 314 -83.02 -62.19 -33.53
CA PHE A 314 -84.43 -62.41 -33.23
C PHE A 314 -85.33 -61.50 -34.08
N LYS A 315 -85.00 -60.21 -34.20
CA LYS A 315 -85.75 -59.25 -35.06
C LYS A 315 -85.64 -59.57 -36.56
N ARG A 316 -84.52 -60.12 -37.01
CA ARG A 316 -84.27 -60.50 -38.42
C ARG A 316 -84.73 -61.93 -38.77
N GLY A 317 -85.17 -62.72 -37.80
CA GLY A 317 -85.81 -64.04 -38.02
C GLY A 317 -84.87 -65.18 -38.42
N HIS A 318 -83.62 -65.22 -37.93
CA HIS A 318 -82.57 -66.16 -38.41
C HIS A 318 -82.18 -67.28 -37.41
N LEU A 319 -83.11 -67.82 -36.61
CA LEU A 319 -82.79 -68.90 -35.64
C LEU A 319 -82.96 -70.34 -36.17
N GLY A 320 -83.13 -70.51 -37.47
CA GLY A 320 -83.22 -71.84 -38.09
C GLY A 320 -82.49 -71.88 -39.41
N THR A 321 -81.16 -71.95 -39.40
CA THR A 321 -80.46 -72.58 -40.52
C THR A 321 -80.36 -74.06 -40.20
N THR A 322 -81.30 -74.82 -40.76
CA THR A 322 -81.14 -76.25 -40.95
C THR A 322 -79.81 -76.50 -41.68
N LEU A 323 -78.89 -77.21 -41.04
CA LEU A 323 -77.90 -78.01 -41.75
C LEU A 323 -78.68 -79.07 -42.53
N GLN A 324 -78.98 -78.77 -43.80
CA GLN A 324 -79.29 -79.77 -44.81
C GLN A 324 -77.95 -80.23 -45.41
N ASN A 325 -77.72 -81.54 -45.31
CA ASN A 325 -76.72 -82.40 -45.96
C ASN A 325 -75.69 -81.75 -46.89
#